data_AF-A0A946KS56-F1
#
_entry.id   AF-A0A946KS56-F1
#
_cell.length_a   1.000
_cell.length_b   1.000
_cell.length_c   1.000
_cell.angle_alpha   90.00
_cell.angle_beta   90.00
_cell.angle_gamma   90.00
#
_symmetry.space_group_name_H-M   'P 1'
#
loop_
_entity.id
_entity.type
_entity.pdbx_description
1 polymer ?
#
loop_
_entity_poly.entity_id
_entity_poly.type
_entity_poly.pdbx_seq_one_letter_code
_entity_poly.pdbx_strand_id
1 'polypeptide(L)'
;MRKLLAIMLAFTVVASACGSDNGGGDAAPDTTAATAAPDTGGLDELNVAYFLEWPTANQVAQLELTYDDVLGVPVNWIPFSSGNDMALAM
;
A
#
# COMPACT_ATOMS: atom_id res chain seq x y z
N MET A 1 -24.99 -29.52 -16.49
CA MET A 1 -25.19 -29.41 -15.02
C MET A 1 -24.14 -30.17 -14.19
N ARG A 2 -23.79 -31.44 -14.47
CA ARG A 2 -22.73 -32.15 -13.71
C ARG A 2 -21.31 -31.60 -13.90
N LYS A 3 -20.98 -31.06 -15.08
CA LYS A 3 -19.69 -30.41 -15.35
C LYS A 3 -19.53 -29.03 -14.71
N LEU A 4 -20.64 -28.38 -14.32
CA LEU A 4 -20.62 -27.10 -13.61
C LEU A 4 -20.33 -27.27 -12.11
N LEU A 5 -20.68 -28.43 -11.54
CA LEU A 5 -20.41 -28.72 -10.12
C LEU A 5 -18.92 -28.96 -9.83
N ALA A 6 -18.16 -29.46 -10.82
CA ALA A 6 -16.73 -29.75 -10.66
C ALA A 6 -15.85 -28.48 -10.65
N ILE A 7 -16.27 -27.42 -11.35
CA ILE A 7 -15.51 -26.16 -11.43
C ILE A 7 -15.66 -25.34 -10.13
N MET A 8 -16.80 -25.47 -9.44
CA MET A 8 -17.08 -24.76 -8.18
C MET A 8 -16.26 -25.33 -7.00
N LEU A 9 -15.86 -26.60 -7.04
CA LEU A 9 -15.04 -27.23 -6.00
C LEU A 9 -13.54 -26.90 -6.12
N ALA A 10 -13.08 -26.48 -7.31
CA ALA A 10 -11.71 -26.07 -7.53
C ALA A 10 -11.43 -24.63 -7.06
N PHE A 11 -12.47 -23.79 -7.00
CA PHE A 11 -12.33 -22.38 -6.62
C PHE A 11 -12.22 -22.18 -5.09
N THR A 12 -12.61 -23.17 -4.29
CA THR A 12 -12.53 -23.13 -2.82
C THR A 12 -11.16 -23.49 -2.25
N VAL A 13 -10.21 -23.96 -3.06
CA VAL A 13 -8.86 -24.32 -2.58
C VAL A 13 -7.94 -23.09 -2.46
N VAL A 14 -8.23 -22.01 -3.19
CA VAL A 14 -7.41 -20.78 -3.20
C VAL A 14 -7.72 -19.80 -2.06
N ALA A 15 -8.54 -20.20 -1.08
CA ALA A 15 -8.85 -19.39 0.10
C ALA A 15 -8.08 -19.80 1.37
N SER A 16 -7.27 -20.88 1.32
CA SER A 16 -6.51 -21.37 2.49
C SER A 16 -5.04 -20.92 2.55
N ALA A 17 -4.59 -20.08 1.61
CA ALA A 17 -3.21 -19.60 1.61
C ALA A 17 -2.98 -18.32 2.45
N CYS A 18 -4.02 -17.77 3.08
CA CYS A 18 -3.87 -16.73 4.10
C CYS A 18 -4.16 -17.31 5.48
N GLY A 19 -3.10 -17.66 6.20
CA GLY A 19 -3.09 -17.66 7.66
C GLY A 19 -3.17 -19.02 8.34
N SER A 20 -2.03 -19.68 8.51
CA SER A 20 -1.66 -20.43 9.73
C SER A 20 -0.18 -20.82 9.71
N ASP A 21 0.63 -19.93 10.30
CA ASP A 21 1.72 -20.18 11.26
C ASP A 21 2.78 -21.32 11.06
N ASN A 22 4.04 -20.87 11.07
CA ASN A 22 5.29 -21.52 11.50
C ASN A 22 5.88 -22.73 10.75
N GLY A 23 6.91 -22.45 9.95
CA GLY A 23 7.90 -23.42 9.47
C GLY A 23 9.03 -22.72 8.72
N GLY A 24 10.23 -22.70 9.31
CA GLY A 24 11.36 -21.90 8.83
C GLY A 24 11.92 -22.30 7.46
N GLY A 25 12.67 -21.38 6.87
CA GLY A 25 13.47 -21.63 5.67
C GLY A 25 13.69 -20.38 4.85
N ASP A 26 14.81 -19.70 5.10
CA ASP A 26 15.61 -18.91 4.16
C ASP A 26 14.92 -18.49 2.86
N ALA A 27 14.39 -17.27 2.83
CA ALA A 27 14.03 -16.59 1.59
C ALA A 27 14.47 -15.13 1.69
N ALA A 28 15.11 -14.68 0.61
CA ALA A 28 15.66 -13.36 0.35
C ALA A 28 14.76 -12.19 0.81
N PRO A 29 15.28 -10.94 0.94
CA PRO A 29 14.40 -9.80 1.14
C PRO A 29 13.57 -9.62 -0.14
N ASP A 30 12.41 -10.25 -0.18
CA ASP A 30 11.34 -9.95 -1.11
C ASP A 30 10.73 -8.65 -0.61
N THR A 31 11.36 -7.53 -0.96
CA THR A 31 10.81 -6.18 -0.79
C THR A 31 9.65 -6.00 -1.77
N THR A 32 8.61 -6.81 -1.63
CA THR A 32 7.28 -6.40 -2.01
C THR A 32 6.89 -5.33 -1.00
N ALA A 33 7.12 -4.06 -1.35
CA ALA A 33 6.57 -2.94 -0.62
C ALA A 33 5.04 -3.10 -0.65
N ALA A 34 4.49 -3.75 0.38
CA ALA A 34 3.06 -3.80 0.57
C ALA A 34 2.60 -2.36 0.80
N THR A 35 2.06 -1.74 -0.24
CA THR A 35 1.36 -0.47 -0.13
C THR A 35 0.08 -0.74 0.66
N ALA A 36 0.20 -0.81 1.98
CA ALA A 36 -0.96 -0.76 2.86
C ALA A 36 -1.63 0.60 2.59
N ALA A 37 -2.85 0.58 2.04
CA ALA A 37 -3.64 1.79 1.97
C ALA A 37 -3.86 2.30 3.41
N PRO A 38 -3.55 3.56 3.71
CA PRO A 38 -3.79 4.10 5.04
C PRO A 38 -5.29 4.05 5.33
N ASP A 39 -5.67 3.48 6.47
CA ASP A 39 -7.03 3.62 7.00
C ASP A 39 -7.16 5.05 7.53
N THR A 40 -7.88 5.90 6.79
CA THR A 40 -8.11 7.30 7.17
C THR A 40 -9.30 7.47 8.11
N GLY A 41 -9.94 6.37 8.55
CA GLY A 41 -11.08 6.40 9.45
C GLY A 41 -10.74 7.04 10.79
N GLY A 42 -11.01 8.34 10.94
CA GLY A 42 -10.80 9.10 12.17
C GLY A 42 -9.51 9.91 12.25
N LEU A 43 -8.80 10.10 11.13
CA LEU A 43 -7.68 11.05 11.06
C LEU A 43 -8.21 12.47 10.74
N ASP A 44 -7.67 13.49 11.39
CA ASP A 44 -7.97 14.89 11.05
C ASP A 44 -7.16 15.38 9.84
N GLU A 45 -6.01 14.77 9.56
CA GLU A 45 -5.12 15.05 8.43
C GLU A 45 -4.23 13.84 8.09
N LEU A 46 -3.70 13.78 6.87
CA LEU A 46 -2.75 12.77 6.40
C LEU A 46 -1.44 13.43 5.94
N ASN A 47 -0.31 13.08 6.57
CA ASN A 47 1.01 13.55 6.17
C ASN A 47 1.69 12.51 5.26
N VAL A 48 2.06 12.89 4.04
CA VAL A 48 2.70 12.04 3.02
C VAL A 48 4.09 12.56 2.69
N ALA A 49 5.12 11.82 3.09
CA ALA A 49 6.51 12.10 2.73
C ALA A 49 6.86 11.50 1.35
N TYR A 50 7.61 12.25 0.53
CA TYR A 50 8.10 11.75 -0.76
C TYR A 50 9.50 12.26 -1.10
N PHE A 51 10.22 11.53 -1.95
CA PHE A 51 11.57 11.87 -2.37
C PHE A 51 11.56 12.57 -3.72
N LEU A 52 12.27 13.70 -3.82
CA LEU A 52 12.48 14.41 -5.09
C LEU A 52 13.39 13.63 -6.04
N GLU A 53 14.29 12.80 -5.51
CA GLU A 53 15.17 11.95 -6.33
C GLU A 53 14.35 10.93 -7.15
N TRP A 54 13.24 10.43 -6.59
CA TRP A 54 12.36 9.46 -7.23
C TRP A 54 10.92 10.00 -7.35
N PRO A 55 10.67 10.91 -8.30
CA PRO A 55 9.35 11.50 -8.47
C PRO A 55 8.37 10.42 -8.97
N THR A 56 7.60 9.83 -8.05
CA THR A 56 6.46 8.99 -8.40
C THR A 56 5.37 9.81 -9.09
N ALA A 57 4.53 9.17 -9.91
CA ALA A 57 3.46 9.78 -10.73
C ALA A 57 2.35 10.53 -9.95
N ASN A 58 2.45 10.64 -8.63
CA ASN A 58 1.46 11.26 -7.75
C ASN A 58 1.39 12.79 -7.82
N GLN A 59 2.26 13.46 -8.58
CA GLN A 59 2.29 14.92 -8.62
C GLN A 59 1.05 15.55 -9.26
N VAL A 60 0.43 14.90 -10.24
CA VAL A 60 -0.81 15.41 -10.85
C VAL A 60 -1.96 15.36 -9.85
N ALA A 61 -2.17 14.21 -9.21
CA ALA A 61 -3.21 14.03 -8.19
C ALA A 61 -2.96 14.88 -6.92
N GLN A 62 -1.70 15.16 -6.59
CA GLN A 62 -1.31 16.11 -5.55
C GLN A 62 -1.70 17.56 -5.92
N LEU A 63 -1.40 18.00 -7.15
CA LEU A 63 -1.76 19.34 -7.62
C LEU A 63 -3.27 19.53 -7.76
N GLU A 64 -3.96 18.48 -8.17
CA GLU A 64 -5.42 18.46 -8.33
C GLU A 64 -6.17 18.16 -7.02
N LEU A 65 -5.46 17.97 -5.90
CA LEU A 65 -6.04 17.68 -4.57
C LEU A 65 -6.98 16.46 -4.54
N THR A 66 -6.80 15.53 -5.48
CA THR A 66 -7.71 14.37 -5.61
C THR A 66 -7.70 13.48 -4.38
N TYR A 67 -6.59 13.44 -3.65
CA TYR A 67 -6.48 12.64 -2.42
C TYR A 67 -7.31 13.24 -1.28
N ASP A 68 -7.26 14.55 -1.11
CA ASP A 68 -8.06 15.28 -0.12
C ASP A 68 -9.55 15.04 -0.37
N ASP A 69 -9.97 15.12 -1.63
CA ASP A 69 -11.37 14.91 -2.04
C ASP A 69 -11.85 13.47 -1.79
N VAL A 70 -11.03 12.47 -2.09
CA VAL A 70 -11.40 11.04 -1.98
C VAL A 70 -11.31 10.56 -0.53
N LEU A 71 -10.32 11.02 0.23
CA LEU A 71 -10.11 10.61 1.62
C LEU A 71 -10.93 11.44 2.60
N GLY A 72 -11.42 12.61 2.20
CA GLY A 72 -12.22 13.50 3.04
C GLY A 72 -11.44 14.17 4.16
N VAL A 73 -10.11 14.13 4.09
CA VAL A 73 -9.17 14.70 5.07
C VAL A 73 -8.06 15.42 4.31
N PRO A 74 -7.53 16.53 4.82
CA PRO A 74 -6.43 17.26 4.19
C PRO A 74 -5.18 16.38 4.08
N VAL A 75 -4.51 16.42 2.92
CA VAL A 75 -3.26 15.69 2.68
C VAL A 75 -2.08 16.64 2.58
N ASN A 76 -1.19 16.58 3.56
CA ASN A 76 0.03 17.39 3.63
C ASN A 76 1.19 16.64 2.96
N TRP A 77 1.77 17.24 1.92
CA TRP A 77 2.86 16.62 1.18
C TRP A 77 4.22 17.20 1.60
N ILE A 78 5.11 16.32 2.06
CA ILE A 78 6.40 16.71 2.64
C ILE A 78 7.53 16.24 1.70
N PRO A 79 8.18 17.17 0.98
CA PRO A 79 9.27 16.81 0.08
C PRO A 79 10.58 16.60 0.85
N PHE A 80 11.29 15.52 0.51
CA PHE A 80 12.66 15.28 0.93
C PHE A 80 13.58 15.20 -0.29
N SER A 81 14.78 15.80 -0.20
CA SER A 81 15.76 15.76 -1.30
C SER A 81 16.30 14.34 -1.52
N SER A 82 16.54 13.58 -0.45
CA SER A 82 17.02 12.19 -0.48
C SER A 82 16.52 11.38 0.72
N GLY A 83 16.69 10.05 0.66
CA GLY A 83 16.40 9.15 1.79
C GLY A 83 17.22 9.44 3.04
N ASN A 84 18.46 9.92 2.88
CA ASN A 84 19.32 10.32 3.99
C ASN A 84 18.76 11.54 4.72
N ASP A 85 18.24 12.52 3.99
CA ASP A 85 17.68 13.74 4.60
C ASP A 85 16.42 13.44 5.40
N MET A 86 15.60 12.47 4.95
CA MET A 86 14.45 12.00 5.72
C MET A 86 14.89 11.28 7.01
N ALA A 87 15.90 10.41 6.93
CA ALA A 87 16.42 9.71 8.10
C ALA A 87 17.00 10.64 9.16
N LEU A 88 17.51 11.82 8.78
CA LEU A 88 17.99 12.84 9.71
C LEU A 88 16.88 13.70 10.31
N ALA A 89 15.69 13.71 9.72
CA ALA A 89 14.55 14.51 10.16
C ALA A 89 13.65 13.79 11.18
N MET A 90 13.89 12.51 11.48
CA MET A 90 13.15 11.65 12.42
C MET A 90 14.03 11.17 13.58
#